data_AF-A0A978SFP1-F1
#
_entry.id   AF-A0A978SFP1-F1
#
_cell.length_a   1.000
_cell.length_b   1.000
_cell.length_c   1.000
_cell.angle_alpha   90.00
_cell.angle_beta   90.00
_cell.angle_gamma   90.00
#
_symmetry.space_group_name_H-M   'P 1'
#
loop_
_entity.id
_entity.type
_entity.pdbx_description
1 polymer ?
#
loop_
_entity_poly.entity_id
_entity_poly.type
_entity_poly.pdbx_seq_one_letter_code
_entity_poly.pdbx_strand_id
1 'polypeptide(L)'
;MSEQREDRYFNLIDRLLSCPNGEEPQVLDSEPDLLDAGLVKTLMQVATMMAHQDNQDAAKFLIFLARQLSKDLGLYPQVLSEQL
;
A
#
# COMPACT_ATOMS: atom_id res chain seq x y z
N MET A 1 6.87 16.22 13.56
CA MET A 1 5.51 16.28 12.97
C MET A 1 5.35 15.32 11.78
N SER A 2 6.04 14.18 11.77
CA SER A 2 5.92 13.12 10.76
C SER A 2 5.05 11.94 11.24
N GLU A 3 4.84 11.80 12.55
CA GLU A 3 3.99 10.78 13.17
C GLU A 3 2.56 10.78 12.62
N GLN A 4 1.99 11.95 12.32
CA GLN A 4 0.62 12.03 11.81
C GLN A 4 0.45 11.29 10.48
N ARG A 5 1.48 11.26 9.63
CA ARG A 5 1.38 10.65 8.30
C ARG A 5 1.49 9.13 8.38
N GLU A 6 2.35 8.64 9.26
CA GLU A 6 2.49 7.20 9.50
C GLU A 6 1.22 6.61 10.11
N ASP A 7 0.63 7.30 11.09
CA ASP A 7 -0.65 6.93 11.71
C ASP A 7 -1.78 6.89 10.68
N ARG A 8 -1.81 7.88 9.76
CA ARG A 8 -2.75 7.89 8.64
C ARG A 8 -2.59 6.71 7.69
N TYR A 9 -1.35 6.27 7.41
CA TYR A 9 -1.14 5.05 6.63
C TYR A 9 -1.67 3.82 7.36
N PHE A 10 -1.39 3.68 8.66
CA PHE A 10 -1.90 2.55 9.42
C PHE A 10 -3.43 2.53 9.45
N ASN A 11 -4.06 3.69 9.65
CA ASN A 11 -5.51 3.81 9.60
C ASN A 11 -6.09 3.47 8.20
N LEU A 12 -5.42 3.89 7.13
CA LEU A 12 -5.81 3.53 5.77
C LEU A 12 -5.70 2.01 5.54
N ILE A 13 -4.61 1.40 6.01
CA ILE A 13 -4.37 -0.05 5.90
C ILE A 13 -5.41 -0.83 6.71
N ASP A 14 -5.73 -0.39 7.92
CA ASP A 14 -6.77 -1.00 8.75
C ASP A 14 -8.13 -0.97 8.04
N ARG A 15 -8.48 0.17 7.44
CA ARG A 15 -9.69 0.31 6.60
C ARG A 15 -9.65 -0.65 5.41
N LEU A 16 -8.52 -0.77 4.72
CA LEU A 16 -8.38 -1.71 3.59
C LEU A 16 -8.55 -3.17 4.01
N LEU A 17 -8.11 -3.54 5.21
CA LEU A 17 -8.26 -4.90 5.75
C LEU A 17 -9.67 -5.18 6.28
N SER A 18 -10.38 -4.15 6.74
CA SER A 18 -11.73 -4.23 7.30
C SER A 18 -12.83 -4.10 6.23
N CYS A 19 -12.52 -3.45 5.11
CA CYS A 19 -13.42 -3.32 3.97
C CYS A 19 -13.63 -4.69 3.28
N PRO A 20 -14.84 -4.96 2.76
CA PRO A 20 -15.09 -6.13 1.94
C PRO A 20 -14.35 -6.03 0.59
N ASN A 21 -14.02 -7.20 0.03
CA ASN A 21 -13.40 -7.32 -1.29
C ASN A 21 -14.15 -6.49 -2.34
N GLY A 22 -13.46 -5.55 -2.98
CA GLY A 22 -13.98 -4.67 -4.04
C GLY A 22 -14.10 -3.20 -3.65
N GLU A 23 -14.00 -2.84 -2.37
CA GLU A 23 -14.05 -1.45 -1.91
C GLU A 23 -12.66 -0.83 -1.68
N GLU A 24 -11.59 -1.62 -1.78
CA GLU A 24 -10.22 -1.14 -1.64
C GLU A 24 -9.87 0.06 -2.53
N PRO A 25 -10.25 0.07 -3.83
CA PRO A 25 -9.93 1.18 -4.70
C PRO A 25 -10.60 2.48 -4.23
N GLN A 26 -11.81 2.41 -3.68
CA GLN A 26 -12.54 3.57 -3.20
C GLN A 26 -11.91 4.14 -1.93
N VAL A 27 -11.41 3.27 -1.05
CA VAL A 27 -10.67 3.66 0.15
C VAL A 27 -9.36 4.36 -0.22
N LEU A 28 -8.62 3.83 -1.19
CA LEU A 28 -7.40 4.46 -1.71
C LEU A 28 -7.69 5.81 -2.39
N ASP A 29 -8.75 5.89 -3.21
CA ASP A 29 -9.15 7.10 -3.93
C ASP A 29 -9.65 8.21 -2.98
N SER A 30 -10.09 7.85 -1.78
CA SER A 30 -10.51 8.82 -0.75
C SER A 30 -9.34 9.62 -0.17
N GLU A 31 -8.11 9.10 -0.19
CA GLU A 31 -6.93 9.76 0.38
C GLU A 31 -5.73 9.72 -0.59
N PRO A 32 -5.82 10.36 -1.77
CA PRO A 32 -4.77 10.33 -2.80
C PRO A 32 -3.44 10.95 -2.32
N ASP A 33 -3.49 11.85 -1.33
CA ASP A 33 -2.31 12.45 -0.69
C ASP A 33 -1.45 11.43 0.08
N LEU A 34 -2.06 10.32 0.51
CA LEU A 34 -1.36 9.23 1.18
C LEU A 34 -0.79 8.21 0.19
N LEU A 35 -1.17 8.26 -1.09
CA LEU A 35 -0.67 7.35 -2.11
C LEU A 35 0.72 7.78 -2.53
N ASP A 36 1.72 7.39 -1.74
CA ASP A 36 3.12 7.64 -2.03
C ASP A 36 4.02 6.46 -1.63
N ALA A 37 5.32 6.60 -1.87
CA ALA A 37 6.30 5.56 -1.53
C ALA A 37 6.29 5.16 -0.04
N GLY A 38 5.91 6.09 0.85
CA GLY A 38 5.71 5.83 2.27
C GLY A 38 4.63 4.78 2.53
N LEU A 39 3.44 4.95 1.95
CA LEU A 39 2.34 3.99 2.08
C LEU A 39 2.72 2.61 1.53
N VAL A 40 3.36 2.56 0.37
CA VAL A 40 3.85 1.30 -0.23
C VAL A 40 4.77 0.56 0.74
N LYS A 41 5.70 1.27 1.37
CA LYS A 41 6.61 0.69 2.36
C LYS A 41 5.85 0.17 3.58
N THR A 42 4.90 0.93 4.10
CA THR A 42 4.09 0.53 5.26
C THR A 42 3.24 -0.69 4.95
N LEU A 43 2.63 -0.77 3.76
CA LEU A 43 1.88 -1.95 3.31
C LEU A 43 2.75 -3.22 3.34
N MET A 44 4.00 -3.14 2.86
CA MET A 44 4.92 -4.30 2.91
C MET A 44 5.32 -4.69 4.33
N GLN A 45 5.51 -3.72 5.23
CA GLN A 45 5.82 -3.98 6.63
C GLN A 45 4.66 -4.69 7.34
N VAL A 46 3.42 -4.18 7.18
CA VAL A 46 2.22 -4.80 7.75
C VAL A 46 2.00 -6.18 7.13
N ALA A 47 2.16 -6.33 5.81
CA ALA A 47 2.05 -7.64 5.16
C ALA A 47 3.01 -8.67 5.74
N THR A 48 4.25 -8.25 6.02
CA THR A 48 5.26 -9.13 6.63
C THR A 48 4.86 -9.53 8.05
N MET A 49 4.36 -8.60 8.86
CA MET A 49 3.81 -8.94 10.18
C MET A 49 2.64 -9.92 10.09
N MET A 50 1.69 -9.67 9.18
CA MET A 50 0.50 -10.52 9.00
C MET A 50 0.88 -11.95 8.60
N ALA A 51 1.89 -12.11 7.72
CA ALA A 51 2.41 -13.42 7.35
C ALA A 51 3.00 -14.19 8.54
N HIS A 52 3.61 -13.49 9.51
CA HIS A 52 4.10 -14.09 10.75
C HIS A 52 2.98 -14.47 11.73
N GLN A 53 1.81 -13.82 11.65
CA GLN A 53 0.65 -14.08 12.51
C GLN A 53 -0.33 -15.12 11.93
N ASP A 54 0.13 -15.98 11.02
CA ASP A 54 -0.68 -16.97 10.27
C ASP A 54 -1.74 -16.34 9.35
N ASN A 55 -1.75 -15.01 9.18
CA ASN A 55 -2.70 -14.31 8.31
C ASN A 55 -2.12 -14.10 6.90
N GLN A 56 -1.86 -15.21 6.22
CA GLN A 56 -1.23 -15.19 4.89
C GLN A 56 -2.10 -14.55 3.81
N ASP A 57 -3.43 -14.68 3.90
CA ASP A 57 -4.35 -14.11 2.92
C ASP A 57 -4.30 -12.57 2.94
N ALA A 58 -4.36 -11.98 4.13
CA ALA A 58 -4.19 -10.55 4.29
C ALA A 58 -2.78 -10.08 3.89
N ALA A 59 -1.74 -10.85 4.20
CA ALA A 59 -0.38 -10.53 3.76
C ALA A 59 -0.26 -10.47 2.24
N LYS A 60 -0.78 -11.48 1.52
CA LYS A 60 -0.79 -11.51 0.04
C LYS A 60 -1.56 -10.34 -0.54
N PHE A 61 -2.70 -10.01 0.06
CA PHE A 61 -3.52 -8.88 -0.33
C PHE A 61 -2.77 -7.54 -0.21
N LEU A 62 -2.14 -7.28 0.94
CA LEU A 62 -1.35 -6.06 1.15
C LEU A 62 -0.16 -5.96 0.18
N ILE A 63 0.53 -7.08 -0.10
CA ILE A 63 1.61 -7.14 -1.09
C ILE A 63 1.09 -6.81 -2.50
N PHE A 64 -0.08 -7.34 -2.87
CA PHE A 64 -0.72 -7.04 -4.15
C PHE A 64 -1.03 -5.55 -4.28
N LEU A 65 -1.62 -4.93 -3.26
CA LEU A 65 -1.90 -3.50 -3.22
C LEU A 65 -0.62 -2.67 -3.31
N ALA A 66 0.41 -3.01 -2.53
CA ALA A 66 1.70 -2.31 -2.56
C ALA A 66 2.32 -2.31 -3.97
N ARG A 67 2.23 -3.45 -4.66
CA ARG A 67 2.73 -3.59 -6.03
C ARG A 67 1.92 -2.77 -7.03
N GLN A 68 0.61 -2.78 -6.91
CA GLN A 68 -0.29 -1.99 -7.75
C GLN A 68 -0.02 -0.49 -7.57
N LEU A 69 0.00 -0.02 -6.34
CA LEU A 69 0.34 1.38 -6.01
C LEU A 69 1.73 1.75 -6.50
N SER A 70 2.73 0.89 -6.35
CA SER A 70 4.08 1.16 -6.89
C SER A 70 4.08 1.39 -8.40
N LYS A 71 3.20 0.70 -9.13
CA LYS A 71 3.03 0.86 -10.58
C LYS A 71 2.31 2.16 -10.91
N ASP A 72 1.20 2.44 -10.24
CA ASP A 72 0.40 3.67 -10.44
C ASP A 72 1.20 4.93 -10.10
N LEU A 73 2.03 4.87 -9.06
CA LEU A 73 2.90 5.98 -8.64
C LEU A 73 4.16 6.12 -9.50
N GLY A 74 4.39 5.21 -10.45
CA GLY A 74 5.62 5.21 -11.25
C GLY A 74 6.88 5.03 -10.42
N LEU A 75 6.78 4.41 -9.22
CA LEU A 75 7.92 4.10 -8.34
C LEU A 75 8.75 2.94 -8.85
N TYR A 76 8.33 2.29 -9.94
CA TYR A 76 9.25 1.47 -10.71
C TYR A 76 10.39 2.37 -11.16
N PRO A 77 11.65 2.05 -10.82
CA PRO A 77 12.77 2.70 -11.48
C PRO A 77 12.53 2.53 -12.96
N GLN A 78 12.40 3.66 -13.66
CA GLN A 78 12.49 3.72 -15.10
C GLN A 78 13.81 3.02 -15.42
N VAL A 79 13.75 1.74 -15.74
CA VAL A 79 14.84 1.09 -16.45
C VAL A 79 14.72 1.70 -17.84
N LEU A 80 15.36 2.85 -17.94
CA LEU A 80 15.89 3.42 -19.15
C LEU A 80 14.85 3.60 -20.27
N SER A 81 14.16 4.74 -20.19
CA SER A 81 13.96 5.55 -21.39
C SER A 81 15.33 5.93 -21.96
N GLU A 82 15.96 5.03 -22.69
CA GLU A 82 16.83 5.35 -23.83
C GLU A 82 16.03 4.81 -25.03
N GLN A 83 15.27 5.58 -25.82
CA GLN A 83 15.61 6.85 -26.46
C GLN A 83 17.08 6.91 -26.90
N LEU A 84 17.45 6.02 -27.82
CA LEU A 84 17.90 6.38 -29.18
C LEU A 84 18.07 5.14 -30.05
#